data_AF-A0A4R3A9R2-F1
#
_entry.id   AF-A0A4R3A9R2-F1
#
_cell.length_a   1.000
_cell.length_b   1.000
_cell.length_c   1.000
_cell.angle_alpha   90.00
_cell.angle_beta   90.00
_cell.angle_gamma   90.00
#
_symmetry.space_group_name_H-M   'P 1'
#
loop_
_entity.id
_entity.type
_entity.pdbx_description
1 polymer ?
#
loop_
_entity_poly.entity_id
_entity_poly.type
_entity_poly.pdbx_seq_one_letter_code
_entity_poly.pdbx_strand_id
1 'polypeptide(L)'
;MVRMTLAIVLGVSSGPAALAEEIAFNYRPSVAIKPGKALLLKGVRGKNCNDPAPEWDEVVAKLPVSATGTFSDGGLGIVRSRKCGKAVPARGIKFTATTKGREKLTVFRDRVAVTVF
;
A
#
# COMPACT_ATOMS: atom_id res chain seq x y z
N MET A 1 -16.84 4.18 65.99
CA MET A 1 -15.66 4.03 65.12
C MET A 1 -16.07 3.19 63.91
N VAL A 2 -16.32 3.83 62.75
CA VAL A 2 -16.75 3.15 61.52
C VAL A 2 -15.57 3.18 60.54
N ARG A 3 -15.05 2.00 60.18
CA ARG A 3 -14.04 1.86 59.13
C ARG A 3 -14.77 1.64 57.80
N MET A 4 -14.82 2.68 56.96
CA MET A 4 -15.26 2.55 55.57
C MET A 4 -14.11 1.99 54.74
N THR A 5 -14.26 0.77 54.25
CA THR A 5 -13.36 0.14 53.30
C THR A 5 -13.76 0.59 51.90
N LEU A 6 -12.94 1.43 51.26
CA LEU A 6 -13.15 1.88 49.89
C LEU A 6 -12.54 0.83 48.93
N ALA A 7 -13.38 0.08 48.22
CA ALA A 7 -12.96 -0.83 47.17
C ALA A 7 -12.93 -0.09 45.82
N ILE A 8 -11.74 0.12 45.26
CA ILE A 8 -11.55 0.69 43.92
C ILE A 8 -11.57 -0.46 42.92
N VAL A 9 -12.64 -0.54 42.12
CA VAL A 9 -12.74 -1.46 40.98
C VAL A 9 -12.05 -0.79 39.77
N LEU A 10 -10.84 -1.23 39.45
CA LEU A 10 -10.16 -0.86 38.21
C LEU A 10 -10.78 -1.64 37.05
N GLY A 11 -11.73 -1.01 36.34
CA GLY A 11 -12.25 -1.51 35.08
C GLY A 11 -11.19 -1.42 33.99
N VAL A 12 -10.62 -2.56 33.58
CA VAL A 12 -9.77 -2.65 32.39
C VAL A 12 -10.71 -2.61 31.18
N SER A 13 -10.80 -1.46 30.52
CA SER A 13 -11.51 -1.36 29.25
C SER A 13 -10.68 -2.05 28.17
N SER A 14 -10.98 -3.33 27.91
CA SER A 14 -10.52 -4.07 26.74
C SER A 14 -11.23 -3.52 25.50
N GLY A 15 -10.77 -2.38 25.01
CA GLY A 15 -11.08 -1.94 23.66
C GLY A 15 -10.56 -2.98 22.66
N PRO A 16 -11.29 -3.33 21.59
CA PRO A 16 -10.74 -4.21 20.57
C PRO A 16 -9.56 -3.47 19.95
N ALA A 17 -8.36 -4.01 20.12
CA ALA A 17 -7.24 -3.64 19.27
C ALA A 17 -7.65 -3.99 17.85
N ALA A 18 -8.08 -2.98 17.08
CA ALA A 18 -8.21 -3.10 15.64
C ALA A 18 -6.81 -3.45 15.14
N LEU A 19 -6.56 -4.74 14.91
CA LEU A 19 -5.42 -5.19 14.15
C LEU A 19 -5.61 -4.53 12.78
N ALA A 20 -4.87 -3.46 12.52
CA ALA A 20 -4.82 -2.87 11.19
C ALA A 20 -4.45 -4.00 10.25
N GLU A 21 -5.38 -4.41 9.40
CA GLU A 21 -5.15 -5.42 8.40
C GLU A 21 -4.04 -4.88 7.50
N GLU A 22 -2.85 -5.43 7.64
CA GLU A 22 -1.66 -4.91 6.98
C GLU A 22 -1.83 -5.12 5.47
N ILE A 23 -1.98 -4.02 4.72
CA ILE A 23 -2.33 -4.07 3.30
C ILE A 23 -1.25 -4.85 2.55
N ALA A 24 -1.59 -6.05 2.08
CA ALA A 24 -0.69 -6.88 1.28
C ALA A 24 -0.72 -6.44 -0.20
N PHE A 25 0.34 -5.77 -0.64
CA PHE A 25 0.45 -5.34 -2.03
C PHE A 25 0.85 -6.49 -2.94
N ASN A 26 -0.07 -6.85 -3.82
CA ASN A 26 0.17 -7.84 -4.88
C ASN A 26 0.55 -7.13 -6.18
N TYR A 27 1.61 -7.62 -6.83
CA TYR A 27 2.02 -7.12 -8.14
C TYR A 27 1.02 -7.58 -9.23
N ARG A 28 0.52 -6.63 -10.02
CA ARG A 28 -0.38 -6.89 -11.15
C ARG A 28 0.34 -6.62 -12.48
N PRO A 29 0.75 -7.65 -13.25
CA PRO A 29 1.45 -7.45 -14.52
C PRO A 29 0.53 -6.94 -15.63
N SER A 30 -0.77 -7.12 -15.49
CA SER A 30 -1.78 -6.62 -16.42
C SER A 30 -3.00 -6.14 -15.63
N VAL A 31 -3.54 -4.99 -16.01
CA VAL A 31 -4.75 -4.42 -15.43
C VAL A 31 -5.68 -3.92 -16.52
N ALA A 32 -6.96 -4.24 -16.37
CA ALA A 32 -8.04 -3.69 -17.17
C ALA A 32 -8.97 -2.93 -16.23
N ILE A 33 -9.20 -1.64 -16.50
CA ILE A 33 -9.88 -0.74 -15.56
C ILE A 33 -10.73 0.29 -16.30
N LYS A 34 -11.87 0.69 -15.73
CA LYS A 34 -12.73 1.75 -16.28
C LYS A 34 -12.21 3.14 -15.86
N PRO A 35 -12.39 4.19 -16.68
CA PRO A 35 -12.12 5.57 -16.28
C PRO A 35 -12.79 5.93 -14.93
N GLY A 36 -12.08 6.69 -14.10
CA GLY A 36 -12.51 7.11 -12.77
C GLY A 36 -12.37 6.04 -11.67
N LYS A 37 -11.96 4.82 -12.01
CA LYS A 37 -11.64 3.79 -11.01
C LYS A 37 -10.15 3.80 -10.67
N ALA A 38 -9.84 3.41 -9.44
CA ALA A 38 -8.49 3.29 -8.93
C ALA A 38 -8.21 1.87 -8.45
N LEU A 39 -6.94 1.45 -8.52
CA LEU A 39 -6.47 0.19 -7.95
C LEU A 39 -5.05 0.33 -7.42
N LEU A 40 -4.68 -0.56 -6.50
CA LEU A 40 -3.29 -0.74 -6.08
C LEU A 40 -2.56 -1.60 -7.11
N LEU A 41 -1.53 -1.01 -7.72
CA LEU A 41 -0.79 -1.61 -8.83
C LEU A 41 0.31 -2.54 -8.31
N LYS A 42 1.07 -2.05 -7.32
CA LYS A 42 2.13 -2.78 -6.63
C LYS A 42 2.60 -2.03 -5.39
N GLY A 43 3.31 -2.75 -4.51
CA GLY A 43 4.09 -2.17 -3.43
C GLY A 43 5.55 -2.00 -3.83
N VAL A 44 6.18 -0.93 -3.37
CA VAL A 44 7.62 -0.67 -3.51
C VAL A 44 8.25 -0.78 -2.14
N ARG A 45 9.21 -1.69 -1.99
CA ARG A 45 10.00 -1.85 -0.75
C ARG A 45 11.22 -0.95 -0.73
N GLY A 46 11.79 -0.73 0.46
CA GLY A 46 13.10 -0.14 0.64
C GLY A 46 14.24 -0.95 -0.01
N LYS A 47 15.45 -0.39 -0.04
CA LYS A 47 16.60 -0.98 -0.73
C LYS A 47 17.02 -2.29 -0.08
N ASN A 48 17.12 -2.30 1.25
CA ASN A 48 17.42 -3.46 2.08
C ASN A 48 16.14 -4.08 2.64
N CYS A 49 16.26 -5.30 3.16
CA CYS A 49 15.11 -6.10 3.62
C CYS A 49 14.54 -5.68 4.98
N ASN A 50 15.21 -4.79 5.69
CA ASN A 50 14.79 -4.25 6.99
C ASN A 50 14.59 -2.72 6.93
N ASP A 51 14.75 -2.11 5.75
CA ASP A 51 14.49 -0.69 5.59
C ASP A 51 12.98 -0.43 5.78
N PRO A 52 12.61 0.77 6.25
CA PRO A 52 11.22 1.21 6.20
C PRO A 52 10.71 1.25 4.76
N ALA A 53 9.39 1.36 4.62
CA ALA A 53 8.79 1.67 3.33
C ALA A 53 9.33 3.03 2.84
N PRO A 54 9.63 3.20 1.55
CA PRO A 54 10.11 4.47 1.03
C PRO A 54 9.01 5.54 1.15
N GLU A 55 9.46 6.79 1.29
CA GLU A 55 8.56 7.95 1.27
C GLU A 55 7.93 8.13 -0.11
N TRP A 56 6.71 8.68 -0.14
CA TRP A 56 5.96 8.84 -1.39
C TRP A 56 6.71 9.72 -2.40
N ASP A 57 7.37 10.79 -1.93
CA ASP A 57 8.12 11.71 -2.79
C ASP A 57 9.29 11.02 -3.50
N GLU A 58 9.96 10.07 -2.83
CA GLU A 58 11.01 9.27 -3.45
C GLU A 58 10.47 8.26 -4.47
N VAL A 59 9.22 7.82 -4.27
CA VAL A 59 8.54 6.87 -5.14
C VAL A 59 8.07 7.57 -6.40
N VAL A 60 7.33 8.67 -6.27
CA VAL A 60 6.72 9.41 -7.38
C VAL A 60 7.77 9.97 -8.34
N ALA A 61 8.93 10.41 -7.83
CA ALA A 61 10.04 10.90 -8.65
C ALA A 61 10.60 9.86 -9.65
N LYS A 62 10.31 8.57 -9.44
CA LYS A 62 10.77 7.45 -10.29
C LYS A 62 9.65 6.82 -11.10
N LEU A 63 8.41 7.32 -10.99
CA LEU A 63 7.29 6.79 -11.74
C LEU A 63 7.31 7.30 -13.18
N PRO A 64 6.91 6.47 -14.16
CA PRO A 64 6.74 6.94 -15.52
C PRO A 64 5.55 7.91 -15.61
N VAL A 65 5.55 8.77 -16.62
CA VAL A 65 4.35 9.48 -17.04
C VAL A 65 3.42 8.48 -17.72
N SER A 66 2.13 8.53 -17.39
CA SER A 66 1.08 7.69 -17.99
C SER A 66 0.16 8.55 -18.86
N ALA A 67 -0.23 8.01 -20.01
CA ALA A 67 -1.22 8.64 -20.88
C ALA A 67 -2.66 8.21 -20.52
N THR A 68 -2.80 7.08 -19.80
CA THR A 68 -4.11 6.47 -19.47
C THR A 68 -4.57 6.69 -18.03
N GLY A 69 -3.72 7.26 -17.18
CA GLY A 69 -4.07 7.52 -15.78
C GLY A 69 -3.04 8.33 -15.00
N THR A 70 -3.26 8.39 -13.69
CA THR A 70 -2.40 9.09 -12.74
C THR A 70 -2.00 8.18 -11.59
N PHE A 71 -0.84 8.46 -11.00
CA PHE A 71 -0.34 7.75 -9.82
C PHE A 71 -0.53 8.58 -8.56
N SER A 72 -0.83 7.91 -7.45
CA SER A 72 -0.99 8.51 -6.12
C SER A 72 -0.54 7.53 -5.04
N ASP A 73 -0.34 8.05 -3.83
CA ASP A 73 0.04 7.22 -2.69
C ASP A 73 -1.07 6.20 -2.38
N GLY A 74 -0.68 4.93 -2.38
CA GLY A 74 -1.51 3.78 -1.99
C GLY A 74 -1.43 3.43 -0.51
N GLY A 75 -0.63 4.17 0.27
CA GLY A 75 -0.43 3.97 1.69
C GLY A 75 0.72 3.02 2.03
N LEU A 76 0.88 2.80 3.33
CA LEU A 76 1.82 1.83 3.89
C LEU A 76 1.20 0.44 3.92
N GLY A 77 2.05 -0.57 3.74
CA GLY A 77 1.66 -1.97 3.80
C GLY A 77 2.86 -2.87 3.63
N ILE A 78 2.64 -4.09 3.15
CA ILE A 78 3.69 -5.10 2.99
C ILE A 78 3.71 -5.68 1.58
N VAL A 79 4.90 -6.16 1.19
CA VAL A 79 5.06 -7.00 0.01
C VAL A 79 5.83 -8.26 0.37
N ARG A 80 5.43 -9.41 -0.20
CA ARG A 80 6.20 -10.65 -0.10
C ARG A 80 7.39 -10.58 -1.05
N SER A 81 8.55 -10.19 -0.53
CA SER A 81 9.76 -10.00 -1.34
C SER A 81 10.48 -11.33 -1.57
N ARG A 82 10.50 -11.78 -2.83
CA ARG A 82 11.29 -12.97 -3.23
C ARG A 82 12.78 -12.81 -2.91
N LYS A 83 13.33 -11.60 -3.06
CA LYS A 83 14.74 -11.31 -2.75
C LYS A 83 15.05 -11.45 -1.25
N CYS A 84 14.10 -11.08 -0.40
CA CYS A 84 14.29 -11.09 1.05
C CYS A 84 13.81 -12.38 1.72
N GLY A 85 13.06 -13.23 1.00
CA GLY A 85 12.44 -14.43 1.57
C GLY A 85 11.36 -14.15 2.62
N LYS A 86 11.00 -12.88 2.84
CA LYS A 86 10.05 -12.46 3.88
C LYS A 86 9.09 -11.36 3.41
N ALA A 87 8.01 -11.13 4.18
CA ALA A 87 7.21 -9.93 4.06
C ALA A 87 8.06 -8.73 4.55
N VAL A 88 8.01 -7.63 3.82
CA VAL A 88 8.77 -6.41 4.13
C VAL A 88 7.88 -5.18 3.96
N PRO A 89 8.13 -4.11 4.74
CA PRO A 89 7.43 -2.84 4.57
C PRO A 89 7.53 -2.32 3.14
N ALA A 90 6.42 -1.80 2.63
CA ALA A 90 6.32 -1.26 1.29
C ALA A 90 5.36 -0.07 1.21
N ARG A 91 5.60 0.79 0.22
CA ARG A 91 4.74 1.90 -0.19
C ARG A 91 3.89 1.47 -1.38
N GLY A 92 2.58 1.61 -1.27
CA GLY A 92 1.65 1.27 -2.34
C GLY A 92 1.68 2.31 -3.47
N ILE A 93 1.64 1.85 -4.71
CA ILE A 93 1.39 2.69 -5.89
C ILE A 93 -0.05 2.49 -6.31
N LYS A 94 -0.88 3.52 -6.13
CA LYS A 94 -2.27 3.54 -6.58
C LYS A 94 -2.34 4.18 -7.96
N PHE A 95 -2.93 3.46 -8.91
CA PHE A 95 -3.18 3.94 -10.27
C PHE A 95 -4.67 4.27 -10.42
N THR A 96 -4.96 5.49 -10.89
CA THR A 96 -6.32 5.94 -11.21
C THR A 96 -6.45 6.12 -12.71
N ALA A 97 -7.36 5.38 -13.33
CA ALA A 97 -7.59 5.46 -14.76
C ALA A 97 -8.33 6.73 -15.14
N THR A 98 -7.88 7.43 -16.16
CA THR A 98 -8.47 8.71 -16.62
C THR A 98 -8.91 8.63 -18.07
N THR A 99 -8.05 8.16 -18.96
CA THR A 99 -8.25 8.23 -20.41
C THR A 99 -8.24 6.83 -21.00
N LYS A 100 -9.21 6.53 -21.88
CA LYS A 100 -9.28 5.25 -22.57
C LYS A 100 -8.03 5.03 -23.44
N GLY A 101 -7.53 3.80 -23.45
CA GLY A 101 -6.33 3.46 -24.19
C GLY A 101 -5.64 2.23 -23.66
N ARG A 102 -4.52 1.87 -24.30
CA ARG A 102 -3.64 0.79 -23.87
C ARG A 102 -2.22 1.31 -23.78
N GLU A 103 -1.53 0.98 -22.70
CA GLU A 103 -0.14 1.37 -22.52
C GLU A 103 0.66 0.29 -21.79
N LYS A 104 1.98 0.32 -21.95
CA LYS A 104 2.92 -0.52 -21.21
C LYS A 104 3.81 0.40 -20.39
N LEU A 105 3.73 0.28 -19.07
CA LEU A 105 4.47 1.09 -18.11
C LEU A 105 5.58 0.25 -17.48
N THR A 106 6.72 0.88 -17.21
CA THR A 106 7.76 0.27 -16.38
C THR A 106 7.77 0.95 -15.02
N VAL A 107 7.30 0.25 -14.00
CA VAL A 107 7.16 0.76 -12.64
C VAL A 107 8.16 0.03 -11.74
N PHE A 108 9.24 0.71 -11.35
CA PHE A 108 10.33 0.12 -10.54
C PHE A 108 10.85 -1.20 -11.12
N ARG A 109 11.22 -1.19 -12.41
CA ARG A 109 11.71 -2.34 -13.21
C ARG A 109 10.70 -3.44 -13.50
N ASP A 110 9.47 -3.32 -13.01
CA ASP A 110 8.39 -4.25 -13.34
C ASP A 110 7.53 -3.69 -14.47
N ARG A 111 7.22 -4.53 -15.47
CA ARG A 111 6.42 -4.14 -16.64
C ARG A 111 4.94 -4.39 -16.40
N VAL A 112 4.14 -3.34 -16.45
CA VAL A 112 2.69 -3.39 -16.27
C VAL A 112 2.01 -3.04 -17.59
N ALA A 113 1.14 -3.92 -18.07
CA ALA A 113 0.21 -3.60 -19.15
C ALA A 113 -1.07 -2.99 -18.57
N VAL A 114 -1.43 -1.79 -19.01
CA VAL A 114 -2.67 -1.10 -18.60
C VAL A 114 -3.59 -1.02 -19.80
N THR A 115 -4.86 -1.41 -19.59
CA THR A 115 -5.94 -1.20 -20.55
C THR A 115 -7.06 -0.43 -19.85
N VAL A 116 -7.37 0.75 -20.36
CA VAL A 116 -8.51 1.56 -19.94
C VAL A 116 -9.58 1.49 -21.01
N PHE A 117 -10.77 0.97 -20.67
CA PHE A 117 -11.85 0.67 -21.61
C PHE A 117 -13.15 1.43 -21.33
#